data_AF-A0A842PAF6-F1
#
_entry.id   AF-A0A842PAF6-F1
#
_cell.length_a   1.000
_cell.length_b   1.000
_cell.length_c   1.000
_cell.angle_alpha   90.00
_cell.angle_beta   90.00
_cell.angle_gamma   90.00
#
_symmetry.space_group_name_H-M   'P 1'
#
loop_
_entity.id
_entity.type
_entity.pdbx_description
1 polymer ?
#
loop_
_entity_poly.entity_id
_entity_poly.type
_entity_poly.pdbx_seq_one_letter_code
_entity_poly.pdbx_strand_id
1 'polypeptide(L)' 'MWKDPIVQDIRKAGEELAKQANYDLHTFFQNLRNNEKKRNYKIVSRLKEE' A
#
# COMPACT_ATOMS: atom_id res chain seq x y z
N MET A 1 19.84 -4.25 19.86
CA MET A 1 18.93 -4.26 18.69
C MET A 1 19.06 -2.92 17.96
N TRP A 2 19.47 -2.95 16.71
CA TRP A 2 19.57 -1.76 15.87
C TRP A 2 18.17 -1.17 15.64
N LYS A 3 18.01 0.14 15.87
CA LYS A 3 16.76 0.87 15.59
C LYS A 3 16.98 1.64 14.30
N ASP A 4 16.53 1.06 13.20
CA ASP A 4 16.57 1.71 11.91
C ASP A 4 15.41 2.72 11.79
N PRO A 5 15.68 4.00 11.49
CA PRO A 5 14.65 5.03 11.41
C PRO A 5 13.63 4.76 10.30
N ILE A 6 14.07 4.22 9.15
CA ILE A 6 13.18 3.91 8.01
C ILE A 6 12.20 2.79 8.41
N VAL A 7 12.69 1.76 9.11
CA VAL A 7 11.84 0.66 9.59
C VAL A 7 10.79 1.17 10.58
N GLN A 8 11.14 2.14 11.44
CA GLN A 8 10.15 2.72 12.36
C GLN A 8 9.07 3.50 11.63
N ASP A 9 9.45 4.28 10.62
CA ASP A 9 8.50 5.07 9.85
C ASP A 9 7.56 4.18 9.02
N ILE A 10 8.08 3.11 8.41
CA ILE A 10 7.26 2.11 7.70
C ILE A 10 6.27 1.45 8.66
N ARG A 11 6.70 1.08 9.88
CA ARG A 11 5.83 0.47 10.87
C ARG A 11 4.71 1.41 11.31
N LYS A 12 5.02 2.68 11.57
CA LYS A 12 4.01 3.70 11.91
C LYS A 12 2.99 3.86 10.79
N ALA A 13 3.46 4.03 9.54
CA ALA A 13 2.57 4.18 8.38
C ALA A 13 1.68 2.94 8.18
N GLY A 14 2.23 1.73 8.37
CA GLY A 14 1.47 0.49 8.32
C GLY A 14 0.39 0.41 9.41
N GLU A 15 0.71 0.84 10.63
CA GLU A 15 -0.23 0.84 11.75
C GLU A 15 -1.38 1.85 11.54
N GLU A 16 -1.08 3.01 10.96
CA GLU A 16 -2.09 4.01 10.59
C GLU A 16 -3.05 3.47 9.52
N LEU A 17 -2.52 2.82 8.47
CA LEU A 17 -3.34 2.20 7.43
C LEU A 17 -4.20 1.04 7.99
N ALA A 18 -3.65 0.26 8.93
CA ALA A 18 -4.38 -0.81 9.59
C ALA A 18 -5.52 -0.25 10.45
N LYS A 19 -5.28 0.83 11.22
CA LYS A 19 -6.32 1.52 12.01
C LYS A 19 -7.43 2.07 11.12
N GLN A 20 -7.09 2.66 9.98
CA GLN A 20 -8.09 3.14 9.00
C GLN A 20 -8.96 2.01 8.45
N ALA A 21 -8.42 0.81 8.32
CA ALA A 21 -9.15 -0.38 7.89
C ALA A 21 -9.82 -1.15 9.04
N ASN A 22 -9.81 -0.61 10.27
CA ASN A 22 -10.28 -1.30 11.47
C ASN A 22 -9.66 -2.71 11.65
N TYR A 23 -8.40 -2.87 11.24
CA TYR A 23 -7.67 -4.14 11.22
C TYR A 23 -8.33 -5.26 10.39
N ASP A 24 -9.30 -4.94 9.55
CA ASP A 24 -9.89 -5.88 8.61
C ASP A 24 -9.04 -5.96 7.32
N LEU A 25 -8.60 -7.17 7.00
CA LEU A 25 -7.79 -7.45 5.81
C LEU A 25 -8.54 -7.10 4.53
N HIS A 26 -9.85 -7.38 4.47
CA HIS A 26 -10.62 -7.13 3.26
C HIS A 26 -10.69 -5.64 2.95
N THR A 27 -11.09 -4.85 3.96
CA THR A 27 -11.15 -3.39 3.88
C THR A 27 -9.79 -2.77 3.57
N PHE A 28 -8.71 -3.32 4.15
CA PHE A 28 -7.35 -2.86 3.89
C PHE A 28 -6.96 -2.99 2.40
N PHE A 29 -7.14 -4.17 1.80
CA PHE A 29 -6.83 -4.38 0.38
C PHE A 29 -7.73 -3.56 -0.54
N GLN A 30 -8.99 -3.36 -0.16
CA GLN A 30 -9.90 -2.52 -0.92
C GLN A 30 -9.44 -1.05 -0.93
N ASN A 31 -9.00 -0.53 0.22
CA ASN A 31 -8.43 0.81 0.33
C ASN A 31 -7.17 0.98 -0.51
N LEU A 32 -6.28 -0.02 -0.54
CA LEU A 32 -5.09 -0.02 -1.41
C LEU A 32 -5.46 0.05 -2.88
N ARG A 33 -6.42 -0.78 -3.34
CA ARG A 33 -6.88 -0.77 -4.74
C ARG A 33 -7.59 0.53 -5.10
N ASN A 34 -8.31 1.15 -4.17
CA ASN A 34 -8.92 2.47 -4.38
C ASN A 34 -7.85 3.56 -4.51
N ASN A 35 -6.79 3.52 -3.69
CA ASN A 35 -5.67 4.44 -3.79
C ASN A 35 -4.88 4.26 -5.09
N GLU A 36 -4.70 3.02 -5.55
CA GLU A 36 -4.14 2.70 -6.86
C GLU A 36 -4.97 3.35 -7.99
N LYS A 37 -6.29 3.19 -7.99
CA LYS A 37 -7.17 3.82 -9.01
C LYS A 37 -7.13 5.34 -9.00
N LYS A 38 -7.06 5.96 -7.81
CA LYS A 38 -6.98 7.43 -7.68
C LYS A 38 -5.71 7.99 -8.28
N ARG A 39 -4.60 7.26 -8.10
CA ARG A 39 -3.33 7.63 -8.69
C ARG A 39 -3.27 7.01 -10.08
N ASN A 40 -3.70 7.78 -11.08
CA ASN A 40 -3.70 7.42 -12.50
C ASN A 40 -2.27 7.19 -13.05
N TYR A 41 -1.50 6.32 -12.42
CA TYR A 41 -0.17 5.94 -12.82
C TYR A 41 -0.25 5.06 -14.06
N LYS A 42 0.71 5.24 -14.95
CA LYS A 42 0.85 4.45 -16.17
C LYS A 42 0.99 2.97 -15.78
N ILE A 43 -0.06 2.19 -16.05
CA ILE A 43 -0.01 0.73 -15.92
C ILE A 43 0.99 0.24 -16.97
N VAL A 44 2.11 -0.33 -16.51
CA VAL A 44 3.11 -0.92 -17.40
C VAL A 44 2.60 -2.31 -17.78
N SER A 45 2.02 -2.42 -18.98
CA SER A 45 1.75 -3.73 -19.60
C SER A 45 2.96 -4.17 -20.43
N ARG A 46 3.18 -5.49 -20.52
CA ARG A 46 4.10 -6.04 -21.52
C ARG A 46 3.58 -5.68 -22.91
N LEU A 47 4.46 -5.21 -23.78
CA LEU A 47 4.18 -5.10 -25.21
C LEU A 47 3.80 -6.49 -25.73
N LYS A 48 2.72 -6.57 -26.50
CA LYS A 48 2.26 -7.80 -27.14
C LYS A 48 3.32 -8.16 -28.18
N GLU A 49 3.95 -9.32 -28.04
CA GLU A 49 4.76 -9.88 -29.13
C GLU A 49 3.80 -10.25 -30.27
N GLU A 50 4.07 -9.72 -31.47
CA GLU A 50 3.28 -9.94 -32.70
C GLU A 50 3.45 -11.36 -33.25
#